data_AF-A0A285IVV6-F1
#
_entry.id   AF-A0A285IVV6-F1
#
_cell.length_a   1.000
_cell.length_b   1.000
_cell.length_c   1.000
_cell.angle_alpha   90.00
_cell.angle_beta   90.00
_cell.angle_gamma   90.00
#
_symmetry.space_group_name_H-M   'P 1'
#
loop_
_entity.id
_entity.type
_entity.pdbx_description
1 polymer ?
#
loop_
_entity_poly.entity_id
_entity_poly.type
_entity_poly.pdbx_seq_one_letter_code
_entity_poly.pdbx_strand_id
1 'polypeptide(L)'
;MSLMADPPGADRLSVRVRRGTSAWHDAAQRSGFLDALAAGRLGWEAYADLTAQHWFVYEALESAATTMADDPVVATFLFPELRRLPSLEADLRFLYGANWLDQATALPATTVYCTRLRDVAFRAATGFVAHQYTRYIGDLSGGQYLGPAIARAYGLPSPDGHRFFHFAGVEPASFKAHYRGLLDGVPWSYPQQNEFIAEVAEAYRLNIGVLTELHHKWS
;
A
#
# COMPACT_ATOMS: atom_id res chain seq x y z
N MET A 1 -20.09 -20.17 -30.62
CA MET A 1 -19.06 -19.96 -29.58
C MET A 1 -18.10 -18.90 -30.11
N SER A 2 -18.46 -17.62 -29.95
CA SER A 2 -17.70 -16.51 -30.53
C SER A 2 -16.46 -16.26 -29.68
N LEU A 3 -15.29 -16.64 -30.19
CA LEU A 3 -13.99 -16.17 -29.72
C LEU A 3 -13.89 -14.69 -30.10
N MET A 4 -14.42 -13.80 -29.26
CA MET A 4 -14.00 -12.41 -29.32
C MET A 4 -12.52 -12.39 -28.97
N ALA A 5 -11.68 -12.11 -29.97
CA ALA A 5 -10.28 -11.80 -29.74
C ALA A 5 -10.23 -10.67 -28.70
N ASP A 6 -9.40 -10.87 -27.68
CA ASP A 6 -9.21 -9.89 -26.64
C ASP A 6 -8.80 -8.53 -27.26
N PRO A 7 -9.27 -7.39 -26.71
CA PRO A 7 -8.96 -6.08 -27.26
C PRO A 7 -7.44 -5.83 -27.30
N PRO A 8 -6.95 -5.01 -28.25
CA PRO A 8 -5.53 -4.68 -28.35
C PRO A 8 -4.95 -4.25 -26.99
N GLY A 9 -3.96 -5.00 -26.49
CA GLY A 9 -3.30 -4.75 -25.21
C GLY A 9 -3.89 -5.46 -23.99
N ALA A 10 -4.80 -6.44 -24.15
CA ALA A 10 -5.28 -7.29 -23.05
C ALA A 10 -4.18 -8.20 -22.45
N ASP A 11 -3.12 -8.48 -23.22
CA ASP A 11 -1.95 -9.23 -22.75
C ASP A 11 -1.00 -8.39 -21.88
N ARG A 12 -1.18 -7.05 -21.85
CA ARG A 12 -0.33 -6.16 -21.06
C ARG A 12 -0.46 -6.47 -19.58
N LEU A 13 0.68 -6.56 -18.89
CA LEU A 13 0.74 -6.91 -17.48
C LEU A 13 -0.10 -5.95 -16.62
N SER A 14 -0.01 -4.64 -16.90
CA SER A 14 -0.77 -3.61 -16.20
C SER A 14 -2.29 -3.78 -16.29
N VAL A 15 -2.79 -4.29 -17.44
CA VAL A 15 -4.21 -4.59 -17.66
C VAL A 15 -4.60 -5.87 -16.93
N ARG A 16 -3.76 -6.91 -17.04
CA ARG A 16 -3.98 -8.23 -16.42
C ARG A 16 -4.02 -8.14 -14.89
N VAL A 17 -3.07 -7.44 -14.28
CA VAL A 17 -3.04 -7.26 -12.81
C VAL A 17 -4.25 -6.47 -12.34
N ARG A 18 -4.59 -5.35 -12.99
CA ARG A 18 -5.77 -4.55 -12.63
C ARG A 18 -7.06 -5.36 -12.71
N ARG A 19 -7.23 -6.17 -13.76
CA ARG A 19 -8.39 -7.05 -13.92
C ARG A 19 -8.41 -8.15 -12.84
N GLY A 20 -7.27 -8.76 -12.55
CA GLY A 20 -7.16 -9.83 -11.55
C GLY A 20 -7.38 -9.36 -10.12
N THR A 21 -7.18 -8.07 -9.83
CA THR A 21 -7.16 -7.55 -8.45
C THR A 21 -8.25 -6.52 -8.17
N SER A 22 -9.14 -6.23 -9.12
CA SER A 22 -10.19 -5.20 -8.95
C SER A 22 -11.14 -5.52 -7.80
N ALA A 23 -11.60 -6.77 -7.69
CA ALA A 23 -12.48 -7.21 -6.61
C ALA A 23 -11.81 -7.07 -5.22
N TRP A 24 -10.51 -7.34 -5.15
CA TRP A 24 -9.71 -7.20 -3.95
C TRP A 24 -9.52 -5.75 -3.54
N HIS A 25 -9.22 -4.88 -4.51
CA HIS A 25 -9.17 -3.43 -4.29
C HIS A 25 -10.49 -2.91 -3.72
N ASP A 26 -11.62 -3.30 -4.33
CA ASP A 26 -12.94 -2.86 -3.90
C ASP A 26 -13.29 -3.40 -2.50
N ALA A 27 -12.88 -4.63 -2.17
CA ALA A 27 -13.07 -5.20 -0.84
C ALA A 27 -12.26 -4.45 0.22
N ALA A 28 -11.02 -4.06 -0.07
CA ALA A 28 -10.21 -3.25 0.84
C ALA A 28 -10.82 -1.86 1.09
N GLN A 29 -11.37 -1.21 0.04
CA GLN A 29 -12.03 0.10 0.18
C GLN A 29 -13.33 0.02 1.00
N ARG A 30 -14.06 -1.10 0.93
CA ARG A 30 -15.29 -1.32 1.71
C ARG A 30 -15.05 -1.84 3.13
N SER A 31 -13.85 -1.65 3.68
CA SER A 31 -13.63 -1.97 5.10
C SER A 31 -14.44 -1.00 5.97
N GLY A 32 -15.34 -1.53 6.80
CA GLY A 32 -16.15 -0.70 7.70
C GLY A 32 -15.30 0.16 8.66
N PHE A 33 -14.04 -0.25 8.89
CA PHE A 33 -13.07 0.50 9.68
C PHE A 33 -12.67 1.84 9.05
N LEU A 34 -12.25 1.85 7.78
CA LEU A 34 -11.85 3.09 7.10
C LEU A 34 -13.04 4.06 6.97
N ASP A 35 -14.23 3.53 6.69
CA ASP A 35 -15.46 4.34 6.63
C ASP A 35 -15.82 4.93 8.01
N ALA A 36 -15.58 4.20 9.10
CA ALA A 36 -15.81 4.69 10.45
C ALA A 36 -14.80 5.76 10.87
N LEU A 37 -13.52 5.59 10.51
CA LEU A 37 -12.48 6.61 10.71
C LEU A 37 -12.79 7.90 9.92
N ALA A 38 -13.07 7.76 8.62
CA ALA A 38 -13.34 8.91 7.74
C ALA A 38 -14.58 9.71 8.18
N ALA A 39 -15.53 9.06 8.85
CA ALA A 39 -16.72 9.68 9.42
C ALA A 39 -16.55 10.18 10.86
N GLY A 40 -15.37 10.01 11.48
CA GLY A 40 -15.11 10.39 12.87
C GLY A 40 -15.90 9.58 13.90
N ARG A 41 -16.35 8.36 13.54
CA ARG A 41 -17.08 7.46 14.46
C ARG A 41 -16.17 6.68 15.40
N LEU A 42 -14.87 6.67 15.14
CA LEU A 42 -13.85 6.06 15.99
C LEU A 42 -12.96 7.15 16.59
N GLY A 43 -12.37 6.88 17.76
CA GLY A 43 -11.40 7.77 18.42
C GLY A 43 -10.13 7.99 17.60
N TRP A 44 -9.37 9.04 17.94
CA TRP A 44 -8.10 9.36 17.26
C TRP A 44 -7.06 8.25 17.48
N GLU A 45 -7.18 7.51 18.57
CA GLU A 45 -6.34 6.35 18.89
C GLU A 45 -6.48 5.24 17.83
N ALA A 46 -7.67 5.06 17.25
CA ALA A 46 -7.88 4.11 16.16
C ALA A 46 -7.13 4.52 14.89
N TYR A 47 -7.05 5.82 14.63
CA TYR A 47 -6.27 6.36 13.53
C TYR A 47 -4.76 6.21 13.79
N ALA A 48 -4.32 6.45 15.02
CA ALA A 48 -2.93 6.22 15.42
C ALA A 48 -2.53 4.75 15.26
N ASP A 49 -3.40 3.81 15.65
CA ASP A 49 -3.19 2.38 15.47
C ASP A 49 -3.05 1.99 14.00
N LEU A 50 -3.92 2.50 13.11
CA LEU A 50 -3.80 2.30 11.67
C LEU A 50 -2.46 2.82 11.14
N THR A 51 -2.07 4.02 11.57
CA THR A 51 -0.80 4.64 11.18
C THR A 51 0.39 3.80 11.63
N ALA A 52 0.33 3.22 12.84
CA ALA A 52 1.34 2.30 13.34
C ALA A 52 1.41 1.01 12.53
N GLN A 53 0.26 0.41 12.18
CA GLN A 53 0.25 -0.79 11.35
C GLN A 53 0.84 -0.54 9.97
N HIS A 54 0.53 0.63 9.37
CA HIS A 54 1.20 1.05 8.14
C HIS A 54 2.71 1.15 8.35
N TRP A 55 3.20 1.81 9.41
CA TRP A 55 4.64 1.93 9.65
C TRP A 55 5.38 0.59 9.63
N PHE A 56 4.86 -0.46 10.28
CA PHE A 56 5.48 -1.79 10.23
C PHE A 56 5.56 -2.36 8.80
N VAL A 57 4.50 -2.18 8.00
CA VAL A 57 4.46 -2.66 6.61
C VAL A 57 5.43 -1.87 5.72
N TYR A 58 5.50 -0.55 5.85
CA TYR A 58 6.44 0.27 5.06
C TYR A 58 7.88 0.10 5.52
N GLU A 59 8.13 -0.18 6.80
CA GLU A 59 9.47 -0.55 7.26
C GLU A 59 9.95 -1.78 6.50
N ALA A 60 9.17 -2.84 6.49
CA ALA A 60 9.55 -4.06 5.79
C ALA A 60 9.70 -3.84 4.27
N LEU A 61 8.81 -3.05 3.66
CA LEU A 61 8.84 -2.75 2.22
C LEU A 61 10.05 -1.90 1.82
N GLU A 62 10.34 -0.82 2.55
CA GLU A 62 11.41 0.11 2.22
C GLU A 62 12.80 -0.43 2.61
N SER A 63 12.86 -1.31 3.62
CA SER A 63 14.04 -2.13 3.90
C SER A 63 14.32 -3.13 2.75
N ALA A 64 13.29 -3.74 2.16
CA ALA A 64 13.45 -4.58 0.97
C ALA A 64 13.96 -3.75 -0.23
N ALA A 65 13.42 -2.55 -0.43
CA ALA A 65 13.85 -1.64 -1.49
C ALA A 65 15.34 -1.30 -1.40
N THR A 66 15.84 -1.10 -0.18
CA THR A 66 17.27 -0.82 0.05
C THR A 66 18.12 -2.06 -0.22
N THR A 67 17.67 -3.24 0.22
CA THR A 67 18.42 -4.50 0.05
C THR A 67 18.49 -4.94 -1.42
N MET A 68 17.40 -4.75 -2.16
CA MET A 68 17.25 -5.19 -3.54
C MET A 68 17.64 -4.11 -4.57
N ALA A 69 18.30 -3.03 -4.14
CA ALA A 69 18.55 -1.86 -4.99
C ALA A 69 19.42 -2.17 -6.24
N ASP A 70 20.27 -3.20 -6.16
CA ASP A 70 21.12 -3.65 -7.26
C ASP A 70 20.40 -4.60 -8.23
N ASP A 71 19.19 -5.08 -7.91
CA ASP A 71 18.39 -5.85 -8.86
C ASP A 71 17.89 -4.92 -10.00
N PRO A 72 18.15 -5.26 -11.27
CA PRO A 72 17.91 -4.36 -12.39
C PRO A 72 16.42 -4.06 -12.61
N VAL A 73 15.52 -4.96 -12.21
CA VAL A 73 14.07 -4.68 -12.27
C VAL A 73 13.70 -3.80 -11.10
N VAL A 74 14.08 -4.15 -9.87
CA VAL A 74 13.76 -3.37 -8.67
C VAL A 74 14.23 -1.92 -8.79
N ALA A 75 15.44 -1.68 -9.30
CA ALA A 75 16.01 -0.36 -9.52
C ALA A 75 15.09 0.57 -10.34
N THR A 76 14.32 0.02 -11.30
CA THR A 76 13.35 0.80 -12.11
C THR A 76 12.09 1.19 -11.34
N PHE A 77 11.82 0.54 -10.21
CA PHE A 77 10.69 0.81 -9.32
C PHE A 77 11.11 1.52 -8.03
N LEU A 78 12.32 2.08 -7.95
CA LEU A 78 12.74 2.88 -6.80
C LEU A 78 12.34 4.35 -7.01
N PHE A 79 11.31 4.78 -6.29
CA PHE A 79 10.78 6.15 -6.35
C PHE A 79 10.97 6.85 -5.00
N PRO A 80 12.02 7.66 -4.82
CA PRO A 80 12.26 8.39 -3.58
C PRO A 80 11.05 9.23 -3.12
N GLU A 81 10.31 9.81 -4.05
CA GLU A 81 9.11 10.61 -3.83
C GLU A 81 7.92 9.81 -3.24
N LEU A 82 7.93 8.49 -3.39
CA LEU A 82 6.90 7.62 -2.80
C LEU A 82 7.25 7.08 -1.42
N ARG A 83 8.50 7.20 -0.96
CA ARG A 83 8.89 6.74 0.40
C ARG A 83 7.98 7.34 1.45
N ARG A 84 7.47 6.50 2.35
CA ARG A 84 6.48 6.85 3.38
C ARG A 84 7.03 6.78 4.78
N LEU A 85 8.12 6.05 5.03
CA LEU A 85 8.67 5.91 6.39
C LEU A 85 8.90 7.26 7.10
N PRO A 86 9.57 8.28 6.49
CA PRO A 86 9.76 9.55 7.18
C PRO A 86 8.45 10.26 7.54
N SER A 87 7.44 10.18 6.65
CA SER A 87 6.12 10.74 6.90
C SER A 87 5.38 9.99 8.01
N LEU A 88 5.41 8.66 8.01
CA LEU A 88 4.79 7.82 9.02
C LEU A 88 5.40 8.04 10.39
N GLU A 89 6.72 8.13 10.50
CA GLU A 89 7.37 8.41 11.77
C GLU A 89 7.07 9.83 12.29
N ALA A 90 6.95 10.81 11.40
CA ALA A 90 6.55 12.16 11.79
C ALA A 90 5.10 12.21 12.28
N ASP A 91 4.20 11.49 11.60
CA ASP A 91 2.80 11.34 12.02
C ASP A 91 2.69 10.60 13.36
N LEU A 92 3.44 9.52 13.56
CA LEU A 92 3.43 8.77 14.82
C LEU A 92 4.00 9.58 15.99
N ARG A 93 5.02 10.42 15.75
CA ARG A 93 5.50 11.37 16.77
C ARG A 93 4.43 12.39 17.15
N PHE A 94 3.60 12.82 16.20
CA PHE A 94 2.48 13.72 16.49
C PHE A 94 1.37 12.99 17.25
N LEU A 95 1.04 11.76 16.85
CA LEU A 95 -0.10 11.01 17.39
C LEU A 95 0.20 10.38 18.76
N TYR A 96 1.32 9.68 18.93
CA TYR A 96 1.68 9.01 20.17
C TYR A 96 2.74 9.76 21.01
N GLY A 97 3.28 10.86 20.50
CA GLY A 97 4.34 11.62 21.17
C GLY A 97 5.76 11.11 20.88
N ALA A 98 6.74 11.65 21.60
CA ALA A 98 8.16 11.40 21.32
C ALA A 98 8.55 9.91 21.39
N ASN A 99 7.94 9.15 22.30
CA ASN A 99 8.19 7.72 22.52
C ASN A 99 7.19 6.83 21.76
N TRP A 100 6.74 7.27 20.59
CA TRP A 100 5.72 6.57 19.81
C TRP A 100 6.05 5.09 19.53
N LEU A 101 7.34 4.75 19.40
CA LEU A 101 7.77 3.38 19.12
C LEU A 101 7.44 2.42 20.27
N ASP A 102 7.45 2.90 21.51
CA ASP A 102 7.08 2.10 22.70
C ASP A 102 5.56 1.87 22.79
N GLN A 103 4.77 2.70 22.10
CA GLN A 103 3.31 2.60 22.04
C GLN A 103 2.85 1.76 20.83
N ALA A 104 3.63 1.76 19.74
CA ALA A 104 3.31 1.06 18.52
C ALA A 104 3.50 -0.45 18.66
N THR A 105 2.40 -1.21 18.63
CA THR A 105 2.44 -2.68 18.61
C THR A 105 1.89 -3.21 17.29
N ALA A 106 2.66 -4.09 16.64
CA ALA A 106 2.20 -4.80 15.46
C ALA A 106 1.10 -5.79 15.85
N LEU A 107 -0.06 -5.68 15.19
CA LEU A 107 -1.12 -6.66 15.34
C LEU A 107 -0.68 -8.03 14.76
N PRO A 108 -1.30 -9.14 15.21
CA PRO A 108 -1.13 -10.46 14.60
C PRO A 108 -1.22 -10.45 13.07
N ALA A 109 -2.24 -9.85 12.46
CA ALA A 109 -2.39 -9.76 11.00
C ALA A 109 -1.28 -8.93 10.36
N THR A 110 -0.84 -7.85 11.02
CA THR A 110 0.30 -7.02 10.57
C THR A 110 1.59 -7.82 10.58
N THR A 111 1.80 -8.65 11.62
CA THR A 111 2.95 -9.55 11.73
C THR A 111 2.95 -10.59 10.61
N VAL A 112 1.79 -11.19 10.32
CA VAL A 112 1.61 -12.11 9.18
C VAL A 112 1.94 -11.42 7.85
N TYR A 113 1.44 -10.19 7.65
CA TYR A 113 1.77 -9.40 6.45
C TYR A 113 3.29 -9.19 6.37
N CYS A 114 3.91 -8.59 7.39
CA CYS A 114 5.34 -8.30 7.37
C CYS A 114 6.19 -9.57 7.16
N THR A 115 5.75 -10.72 7.68
CA THR A 115 6.41 -12.01 7.46
C THR A 115 6.37 -12.42 5.99
N ARG A 116 5.18 -12.39 5.36
CA ARG A 116 5.06 -12.71 3.93
C ARG A 116 5.87 -11.74 3.07
N LEU A 117 5.76 -10.44 3.36
CA LEU A 117 6.49 -9.40 2.64
C LEU A 117 8.00 -9.68 2.70
N ARG A 118 8.55 -9.96 3.89
CA ARG A 118 9.98 -10.27 4.04
C ARG A 118 10.39 -11.55 3.31
N ASP A 119 9.51 -12.55 3.26
CA ASP A 119 9.78 -13.81 2.55
C ASP A 119 9.92 -13.62 1.03
N VAL A 120 9.07 -12.78 0.41
CA VAL A 120 9.06 -12.64 -1.06
C VAL A 120 9.82 -11.41 -1.57
N ALA A 121 9.72 -10.27 -0.90
CA ALA A 121 10.24 -9.00 -1.40
C ALA A 121 11.77 -8.91 -1.33
N PHE A 122 12.41 -9.69 -0.46
CA PHE A 122 13.88 -9.75 -0.33
C PHE A 122 14.52 -10.81 -1.24
N ARG A 123 13.72 -11.56 -2.00
CA ARG A 123 14.21 -12.69 -2.81
C ARG A 123 14.04 -12.50 -4.30
N ALA A 124 12.96 -11.84 -4.73
CA ALA A 124 12.65 -11.69 -6.14
C ALA A 124 11.96 -10.35 -6.42
N ALA A 125 12.29 -9.75 -7.57
CA ALA A 125 11.66 -8.53 -8.05
C ALA A 125 10.13 -8.64 -8.17
N THR A 126 9.60 -9.82 -8.56
CA THR A 126 8.15 -10.06 -8.64
C THR A 126 7.47 -9.84 -7.29
N GLY A 127 8.05 -10.36 -6.20
CA GLY A 127 7.55 -10.19 -4.84
C GLY A 127 7.64 -8.73 -4.36
N PHE A 128 8.79 -8.09 -4.58
CA PHE A 128 8.97 -6.69 -4.21
C PHE A 128 7.98 -5.76 -4.91
N VAL A 129 7.93 -5.84 -6.24
CA VAL A 129 7.07 -4.97 -7.06
C VAL A 129 5.59 -5.27 -6.79
N ALA A 130 5.22 -6.50 -6.43
CA ALA A 130 3.83 -6.84 -6.05
C ALA A 130 3.37 -6.09 -4.80
N HIS A 131 4.16 -6.14 -3.71
CA HIS A 131 3.82 -5.40 -2.48
C HIS A 131 3.91 -3.89 -2.66
N GLN A 132 4.93 -3.42 -3.40
CA GLN A 132 5.06 -2.00 -3.73
C GLN A 132 3.85 -1.49 -4.52
N TYR A 133 3.44 -2.22 -5.56
CA TYR A 133 2.27 -1.88 -6.37
C TYR A 133 1.03 -1.77 -5.51
N THR A 134 0.75 -2.79 -4.66
CA THR A 134 -0.45 -2.80 -3.81
C THR A 134 -0.48 -1.62 -2.85
N ARG A 135 0.67 -1.26 -2.25
CA ARG A 135 0.76 -0.16 -1.30
C ARG A 135 0.75 1.20 -2.01
N TYR A 136 1.81 1.57 -2.71
CA TYR A 136 1.96 2.92 -3.23
C TYR A 136 0.88 3.32 -4.26
N ILE A 137 0.47 2.42 -5.15
CA ILE A 137 -0.59 2.75 -6.13
C ILE A 137 -1.95 2.88 -5.44
N GLY A 138 -2.19 2.10 -4.38
CA GLY A 138 -3.33 2.26 -3.49
C GLY A 138 -3.31 3.61 -2.76
N ASP A 139 -2.18 3.99 -2.18
CA ASP A 139 -2.04 5.22 -1.40
C ASP A 139 -2.24 6.48 -2.24
N LEU A 140 -1.74 6.49 -3.48
CA LEU A 140 -1.98 7.59 -4.43
C LEU A 140 -3.46 7.74 -4.79
N SER A 141 -4.30 6.73 -4.51
CA SER A 141 -5.77 6.83 -4.62
C SER A 141 -6.37 7.28 -3.29
N GLY A 142 -5.92 6.69 -2.17
CA GLY A 142 -6.38 7.00 -0.83
C GLY A 142 -6.09 8.44 -0.38
N GLY A 143 -4.93 9.00 -0.75
CA GLY A 143 -4.52 10.35 -0.37
C GLY A 143 -5.44 11.46 -0.89
N GLN A 144 -6.20 11.21 -1.96
CA GLN A 144 -7.14 12.18 -2.52
C GLN A 144 -8.45 12.29 -1.71
N TYR A 145 -8.82 11.23 -0.98
CA TYR A 145 -10.12 11.14 -0.30
C TYR A 145 -10.00 10.89 1.20
N LEU A 146 -9.25 9.87 1.60
CA LEU A 146 -9.11 9.46 3.00
C LEU A 146 -8.32 10.50 3.80
N GLY A 147 -7.19 10.98 3.28
CA GLY A 147 -6.36 11.99 3.97
C GLY A 147 -7.15 13.25 4.38
N PRO A 148 -7.84 13.93 3.45
CA PRO A 148 -8.69 15.07 3.78
C PRO A 148 -9.86 14.73 4.72
N ALA A 149 -10.42 13.52 4.64
CA ALA A 149 -11.49 13.09 5.55
C ALA A 149 -10.99 12.91 6.98
N ILE A 150 -9.84 12.25 7.16
CA ILE A 150 -9.18 12.08 8.46
C ILE A 150 -8.81 13.43 9.06
N ALA A 151 -8.17 14.32 8.28
CA ALA A 151 -7.78 15.64 8.78
C ALA A 151 -8.99 16.44 9.30
N ARG A 152 -10.14 16.37 8.62
CA ARG A 152 -11.38 17.01 9.09
C ARG A 152 -11.96 16.31 10.31
N ALA A 153 -12.04 14.98 10.31
CA ALA A 153 -12.67 14.20 11.38
C ALA A 153 -11.97 14.40 12.73
N TYR A 154 -10.65 14.57 12.73
CA TYR A 154 -9.84 14.68 13.93
C TYR A 154 -9.22 16.07 14.16
N GLY A 155 -9.58 17.07 13.33
CA GLY A 155 -9.08 18.43 13.47
C GLY A 155 -7.55 18.56 13.33
N LEU A 156 -6.94 17.73 12.48
CA LEU A 156 -5.48 17.67 12.33
C LEU A 156 -4.95 18.90 11.57
N PRO A 157 -3.93 19.60 12.09
CA PRO A 157 -3.28 20.67 11.35
C PRO A 157 -2.54 20.11 10.13
N SER A 158 -2.57 20.80 9.00
CA SER A 158 -1.85 20.35 7.80
C SER A 158 -0.37 20.77 7.85
N PRO A 159 0.59 19.86 7.61
CA PRO A 159 0.42 18.44 7.26
C PRO A 159 0.52 17.49 8.47
N ASP A 160 0.68 18.00 9.69
CA ASP A 160 0.95 17.20 10.90
C ASP A 160 -0.13 16.16 11.22
N GLY A 161 0.34 14.98 11.65
CA GLY A 161 -0.50 13.85 11.98
C GLY A 161 -1.12 13.13 10.79
N HIS A 162 -0.93 13.59 9.55
CA HIS A 162 -1.44 12.92 8.34
C HIS A 162 -0.55 13.08 7.10
N ARG A 163 0.75 13.33 7.30
CA ARG A 163 1.83 13.45 6.29
C ARG A 163 1.87 12.24 5.35
N PHE A 164 1.49 11.06 5.83
CA PHE A 164 1.42 9.83 5.03
C PHE A 164 0.66 10.02 3.70
N PHE A 165 -0.44 10.79 3.73
CA PHE A 165 -1.31 11.03 2.58
C PHE A 165 -0.78 12.11 1.61
N HIS A 166 0.30 12.81 1.98
CA HIS A 166 0.86 13.90 1.18
C HIS A 166 2.04 13.41 0.34
N PHE A 167 1.88 13.42 -0.99
CA PHE A 167 2.92 13.02 -1.96
C PHE A 167 3.45 14.25 -2.70
N ALA A 168 4.43 14.93 -2.09
CA ALA A 168 4.99 16.16 -2.65
C ALA A 168 5.61 15.90 -4.05
N GLY A 169 5.21 16.71 -5.03
CA GLY A 169 5.72 16.61 -6.41
C GLY A 169 5.14 15.46 -7.23
N VAL A 170 4.20 14.68 -6.69
CA VAL A 170 3.58 13.55 -7.41
C VAL A 170 2.17 13.92 -7.87
N GLU A 171 1.96 13.94 -9.18
CA GLU A 171 0.61 13.98 -9.75
C GLU A 171 0.09 12.53 -9.90
N PRO A 172 -0.95 12.12 -9.16
CA PRO A 172 -1.35 10.71 -9.08
C PRO A 172 -1.72 10.05 -10.41
N ALA A 173 -2.39 10.75 -11.33
CA ALA A 173 -2.84 10.14 -12.58
C ALA A 173 -1.65 9.82 -13.51
N SER A 174 -0.77 10.80 -13.72
CA SER A 174 0.46 10.70 -14.50
C SER A 174 1.40 9.67 -13.90
N PHE A 175 1.59 9.67 -12.58
CA PHE A 175 2.45 8.69 -11.91
C PHE A 175 1.92 7.26 -12.08
N LYS A 176 0.61 7.04 -11.88
CA LYS A 176 -0.02 5.73 -12.12
C LYS A 176 0.09 5.30 -13.58
N ALA A 177 0.06 6.23 -14.54
CA ALA A 177 0.28 5.92 -15.95
C ALA A 177 1.73 5.50 -16.22
N HIS A 178 2.70 6.23 -15.66
CA HIS A 178 4.12 5.90 -15.74
C HIS A 178 4.42 4.51 -15.15
N TYR A 179 3.94 4.24 -13.93
CA TYR A 179 4.12 2.94 -13.27
C TYR A 179 3.57 1.77 -14.12
N ARG A 180 2.40 1.95 -14.74
CA ARG A 180 1.84 0.93 -15.65
C ARG A 180 2.73 0.71 -16.87
N GLY A 181 3.32 1.77 -17.42
CA GLY A 181 4.30 1.68 -18.50
C GLY A 181 5.52 0.85 -18.12
N LEU A 182 6.04 1.03 -16.89
CA LEU A 182 7.13 0.22 -16.36
C LEU A 182 6.73 -1.25 -16.22
N LEU A 183 5.56 -1.53 -15.63
CA LEU A 183 5.02 -2.89 -15.53
C LEU A 183 4.85 -3.57 -16.89
N ASP A 184 4.46 -2.83 -17.92
CA ASP A 184 4.30 -3.38 -19.27
C ASP A 184 5.65 -3.64 -19.95
N GLY A 185 6.74 -3.03 -19.47
CA GLY A 185 8.09 -3.16 -20.01
C GLY A 185 9.01 -4.12 -19.24
N VAL A 186 8.58 -4.68 -18.10
CA VAL A 186 9.41 -5.62 -17.33
C VAL A 186 9.71 -6.90 -18.14
N PRO A 187 10.95 -7.42 -18.10
CA PRO A 187 11.34 -8.60 -18.88
C PRO A 187 10.93 -9.91 -18.19
N TRP A 188 9.69 -10.00 -17.70
CA TRP A 188 9.17 -11.19 -17.02
C TRP A 188 8.49 -12.14 -17.99
N SER A 189 8.80 -13.42 -17.86
CA SER A 189 8.06 -14.50 -18.52
C SER A 189 6.61 -14.57 -18.05
N TYR A 190 5.71 -15.20 -18.83
CA TYR A 190 4.32 -15.40 -18.41
C TYR A 190 4.16 -16.06 -17.02
N PRO A 191 4.95 -17.09 -16.66
CA PRO A 191 4.96 -17.62 -15.29
C PRO A 191 5.28 -16.55 -14.23
N GLN A 192 6.34 -15.77 -14.41
CA GLN A 192 6.71 -14.69 -13.47
C GLN A 192 5.65 -13.60 -13.38
N GLN A 193 4.99 -13.28 -14.49
CA GLN A 193 3.84 -12.35 -14.50
C GLN A 193 2.66 -12.92 -13.70
N ASN A 194 2.40 -14.23 -13.80
CA ASN A 194 1.36 -14.89 -13.02
C ASN A 194 1.70 -14.92 -11.53
N GLU A 195 2.96 -15.19 -11.17
CA GLU A 195 3.47 -15.10 -9.81
C GLU A 195 3.29 -13.69 -9.24
N PHE A 196 3.66 -12.65 -9.99
CA PHE A 196 3.43 -11.26 -9.61
C PHE A 196 1.94 -10.97 -9.36
N ILE A 197 1.05 -11.36 -10.28
CA ILE A 197 -0.39 -11.12 -10.13
C ILE A 197 -0.96 -11.85 -8.90
N ALA A 198 -0.53 -13.09 -8.67
CA ALA A 198 -0.92 -13.87 -7.50
C ALA A 198 -0.44 -13.20 -6.20
N GLU A 199 0.79 -12.69 -6.17
CA GLU A 199 1.34 -12.00 -5.01
C GLU A 199 0.65 -10.65 -4.76
N VAL A 200 0.24 -9.93 -5.81
CA VAL A 200 -0.57 -8.71 -5.64
C VAL A 200 -1.90 -9.05 -4.97
N ALA A 201 -2.57 -10.13 -5.38
CA ALA A 201 -3.80 -10.58 -4.75
C ALA A 201 -3.58 -10.96 -3.26
N GLU A 202 -2.48 -11.64 -2.97
CA GLU A 202 -2.09 -11.98 -1.58
C GLU A 202 -1.81 -10.73 -0.74
N ALA A 203 -1.09 -9.75 -1.30
CA ALA A 203 -0.85 -8.47 -0.63
C ALA A 203 -2.16 -7.73 -0.30
N TYR A 204 -3.16 -7.77 -1.19
CA TYR A 204 -4.51 -7.25 -0.87
C TYR A 204 -5.19 -8.04 0.24
N ARG A 205 -5.15 -9.37 0.19
CA ARG A 205 -5.74 -10.24 1.22
C ARG A 205 -5.14 -9.95 2.60
N LEU A 206 -3.82 -9.80 2.68
CA LEU A 206 -3.10 -9.44 3.90
C LEU A 206 -3.48 -8.05 4.40
N ASN A 207 -3.56 -7.06 3.49
CA ASN A 207 -4.01 -5.72 3.84
C ASN A 207 -5.44 -5.70 4.39
N ILE A 208 -6.36 -6.45 3.78
CA ILE A 208 -7.72 -6.62 4.28
C ILE A 208 -7.70 -7.27 5.66
N GLY A 209 -6.85 -8.27 5.89
CA GLY A 209 -6.67 -8.88 7.21
C GLY A 209 -6.29 -7.86 8.30
N VAL A 210 -5.36 -6.95 8.01
CA VAL A 210 -4.98 -5.85 8.92
C VAL A 210 -6.17 -4.94 9.20
N LEU A 211 -6.91 -4.52 8.16
CA LEU A 211 -8.08 -3.66 8.32
C LEU A 211 -9.23 -4.34 9.08
N THR A 212 -9.42 -5.65 8.88
CA THR A 212 -10.41 -6.44 9.61
C THR A 212 -10.05 -6.57 11.08
N GLU A 213 -8.78 -6.84 11.41
CA GLU A 213 -8.34 -6.91 12.80
C GLU A 213 -8.43 -5.55 13.51
N LEU A 214 -8.07 -4.47 12.83
CA LEU A 214 -8.31 -3.10 13.31
C LEU A 214 -9.80 -2.83 13.54
N HIS A 215 -10.66 -3.29 12.62
CA HIS A 215 -12.11 -3.18 12.80
C HIS A 215 -12.56 -3.87 14.08
N HIS A 216 -12.18 -5.13 14.31
CA HIS A 216 -12.55 -5.88 15.52
C HIS A 216 -12.00 -5.26 16.81
N LYS A 217 -10.79 -4.68 16.76
CA LYS A 217 -10.17 -4.03 17.93
C LYS A 217 -10.94 -2.78 18.37
N TRP A 218 -11.55 -2.08 17.41
CA TRP A 218 -12.17 -0.76 17.61
C TRP A 218 -13.71 -0.76 17.46
N SER A 219 -14.32 -1.91 17.19
CA SER A 219 -15.78 -2.11 17.09
C SER A 219 -16.43 -2.38 18.44
#